data_AF-A0A1H9JJJ8-F1
#
_entry.id   AF-A0A1H9JJJ8-F1
#
_cell.length_a   1.000
_cell.length_b   1.000
_cell.length_c   1.000
_cell.angle_alpha   90.00
_cell.angle_beta   90.00
_cell.angle_gamma   90.00
#
_symmetry.space_group_name_H-M   'P 1'
#
loop_
_entity.id
_entity.type
_entity.pdbx_description
1 polymer ?
#
loop_
_entity_poly.entity_id
_entity_poly.type
_entity_poly.pdbx_seq_one_letter_code
_entity_poly.pdbx_strand_id
1 'polypeptide(L)'
;MIVDRDGPDKSASVVERAYEAFGRQRLRFAVVGAVPVAFGLTLVKEPGVALLSRLCVDPSTTSRGLGSALVADAIEHAAASRFARVELQVRETNIRAMRV
;
A
#
# COMPACT_ATOMS: atom_id res chain seq x y z
N MET A 1 0.27 29.26 1.97
CA MET A 1 -0.03 30.09 0.78
C MET A 1 -0.56 29.15 -0.30
N ILE A 2 -1.63 29.52 -1.02
CA ILE A 2 -2.40 28.63 -1.93
C ILE A 2 -1.62 28.19 -3.19
N VAL A 3 -0.54 28.92 -3.54
CA VAL A 3 0.30 28.66 -4.73
C VAL A 3 1.08 27.35 -4.69
N ASP A 4 1.38 26.82 -3.50
CA ASP A 4 2.15 25.57 -3.34
C ASP A 4 1.32 24.32 -3.65
N ARG A 5 0.00 24.44 -3.91
CA ARG A 5 -0.89 23.28 -4.12
C ARG A 5 -0.79 22.71 -5.53
N ASP A 6 -0.63 23.57 -6.56
CA ASP A 6 -0.80 23.16 -7.97
C ASP A 6 0.43 23.41 -8.88
N GLY A 7 1.51 24.02 -8.38
CA GLY A 7 2.77 24.23 -9.15
C GLY A 7 3.72 23.01 -9.18
N PRO A 8 4.57 22.86 -10.22
CA PRO A 8 5.50 21.73 -10.37
C PRO A 8 6.69 21.78 -9.40
N ASP A 9 7.09 22.98 -8.96
CA ASP A 9 8.10 23.17 -7.92
C ASP A 9 7.43 23.25 -6.54
N LYS A 10 7.60 22.20 -5.75
CA LYS A 10 7.17 22.17 -4.34
C LYS A 10 8.35 22.51 -3.45
N SER A 11 8.15 23.39 -2.47
CA SER A 11 9.18 23.61 -1.44
C SER A 11 9.49 22.30 -0.70
N ALA A 12 10.76 22.11 -0.26
CA ALA A 12 11.18 20.92 0.48
C ALA A 12 10.27 20.64 1.71
N SER A 13 9.79 21.69 2.37
CA SER A 13 8.87 21.59 3.51
C SER A 13 7.47 21.05 3.15
N VAL A 14 7.00 21.26 1.92
CA VAL A 14 5.72 20.74 1.41
C VAL A 14 5.88 19.29 1.00
N VAL A 15 7.01 18.94 0.39
CA VAL A 15 7.38 17.56 0.08
C VAL A 15 7.49 16.73 1.37
N GLU A 16 8.18 17.24 2.40
CA GLU A 16 8.30 16.59 3.70
C GLU A 16 6.94 16.36 4.37
N ARG A 17 6.08 17.39 4.40
CA ARG A 17 4.71 17.28 4.95
C ARG A 17 3.82 16.36 4.14
N ALA A 18 3.99 16.31 2.82
CA ALA A 18 3.30 15.35 1.98
C ALA A 18 3.76 13.92 2.32
N TYR A 19 5.06 13.68 2.48
CA TYR A 19 5.58 12.39 2.93
C TYR A 19 5.08 12.02 4.34
N GLU A 20 5.02 12.94 5.30
CA GLU A 20 4.43 12.66 6.61
C GLU A 20 2.92 12.36 6.52
N ALA A 21 2.18 13.08 5.68
CA ALA A 21 0.75 12.89 5.50
C ALA A 21 0.41 11.60 4.75
N PHE A 22 1.21 11.23 3.73
CA PHE A 22 1.06 10.01 2.92
C PHE A 22 1.83 8.80 3.48
N GLY A 23 2.73 9.02 4.43
CA GLY A 23 3.32 7.99 5.28
C GLY A 23 2.32 7.45 6.30
N ARG A 24 1.12 8.03 6.41
CA ARG A 24 0.01 7.45 7.18
C ARG A 24 -0.60 6.27 6.43
N GLN A 25 -1.30 5.44 7.20
CA GLN A 25 -2.00 4.23 6.77
C GLN A 25 -2.58 4.38 5.35
N ARG A 26 -2.25 3.45 4.45
CA ARG A 26 -2.68 3.48 3.06
C ARG A 26 -3.55 2.29 2.73
N LEU A 27 -4.81 2.58 2.40
CA LEU A 27 -5.79 1.61 1.91
C LEU A 27 -5.83 1.64 0.38
N ARG A 28 -5.79 0.47 -0.24
CA ARG A 28 -5.86 0.29 -1.70
C ARG A 28 -6.96 -0.67 -2.04
N PHE A 29 -7.63 -0.43 -3.16
CA PHE A 29 -8.66 -1.29 -3.71
C PHE A 29 -8.25 -1.76 -5.10
N ALA A 30 -8.42 -3.06 -5.38
CA ALA A 30 -8.49 -3.54 -6.74
C ALA A 30 -9.96 -3.52 -7.17
N VAL A 31 -10.25 -2.77 -8.23
CA VAL A 31 -11.62 -2.52 -8.71
C VAL A 31 -11.78 -3.13 -10.10
N VAL A 32 -12.86 -3.88 -10.30
CA VAL A 32 -13.27 -4.39 -11.62
C VAL A 32 -14.59 -3.70 -11.98
N GLY A 33 -14.58 -2.93 -13.07
CA GLY A 33 -15.68 -2.02 -13.36
C GLY A 33 -15.82 -0.98 -12.25
N ALA A 34 -16.93 -1.02 -11.50
CA ALA A 34 -17.19 -0.15 -10.35
C ALA A 34 -17.16 -0.90 -8.99
N VAL A 35 -16.80 -2.19 -8.99
CA VAL A 35 -16.88 -3.05 -7.79
C VAL A 35 -15.49 -3.31 -7.23
N PRO A 36 -15.21 -2.93 -5.96
CA PRO A 36 -14.00 -3.36 -5.26
C PRO A 36 -14.05 -4.87 -5.01
N VAL A 37 -13.09 -5.61 -5.57
CA VAL A 37 -13.00 -7.08 -5.46
C VAL A 37 -11.81 -7.55 -4.63
N ALA A 38 -10.89 -6.64 -4.29
CA ALA A 38 -9.82 -6.89 -3.33
C ALA A 38 -9.37 -5.58 -2.67
N PHE A 39 -8.71 -5.69 -1.52
CA PHE A 39 -8.08 -4.54 -0.89
C PHE A 39 -6.81 -4.92 -0.11
N GLY A 40 -5.95 -3.92 0.09
CA GLY A 40 -4.74 -4.02 0.91
C GLY A 40 -4.58 -2.80 1.81
N LEU A 41 -4.18 -3.01 3.07
CA LEU A 41 -3.91 -1.95 4.04
C LEU A 41 -2.44 -1.98 4.47
N THR A 42 -1.70 -0.94 4.11
CA THR A 42 -0.32 -0.73 4.57
C THR A 42 -0.32 0.25 5.75
N LEU A 43 0.38 -0.09 6.81
CA LEU A 43 0.57 0.74 8.00
C LEU A 43 2.06 1.04 8.18
N VAL A 44 2.39 2.08 8.94
CA VAL A 44 3.74 2.22 9.52
C VAL A 44 3.78 1.36 10.76
N LYS A 45 4.71 0.41 10.82
CA LYS A 45 4.93 -0.40 12.02
C LYS A 45 5.92 0.28 12.96
N GLU A 46 7.04 0.73 12.40
CA GLU A 46 8.15 1.41 13.07
C GLU A 46 8.90 2.27 12.04
N PRO A 47 9.77 3.20 12.44
CA PRO A 47 10.51 4.03 11.50
C PRO A 47 11.21 3.20 10.42
N GLY A 48 10.92 3.50 9.15
CA GLY A 48 11.48 2.77 8.01
C GLY A 48 10.85 1.40 7.72
N VAL A 49 9.81 0.98 8.43
CA VAL A 49 9.13 -0.31 8.19
C VAL A 49 7.64 -0.14 7.91
N ALA A 50 7.23 -0.56 6.71
CA ALA A 50 5.83 -0.66 6.33
C ALA A 50 5.30 -2.08 6.62
N LEU A 51 4.10 -2.18 7.20
CA LEU A 51 3.41 -3.45 7.42
C LEU A 51 2.16 -3.54 6.54
N LEU A 52 2.12 -4.52 5.63
CA LEU A 52 0.91 -4.92 4.94
C LEU A 52 0.03 -5.74 5.90
N SER A 53 -0.81 -5.04 6.67
CA SER A 53 -1.53 -5.60 7.83
C SER A 53 -2.82 -6.34 7.46
N ARG A 54 -3.40 -6.01 6.29
CA ARG A 54 -4.57 -6.66 5.72
C ARG A 54 -4.37 -6.79 4.22
N LEU A 55 -4.66 -7.99 3.71
CA LEU A 55 -4.74 -8.27 2.29
C LEU A 55 -5.91 -9.24 2.09
N CYS A 56 -6.94 -8.79 1.39
CA CYS A 56 -8.17 -9.55 1.20
C CYS A 56 -8.56 -9.51 -0.27
N VAL A 57 -8.88 -10.67 -0.82
CA VAL A 57 -9.37 -10.85 -2.19
C VAL A 57 -10.69 -11.58 -2.11
N ASP A 58 -11.70 -11.11 -2.82
CA ASP A 58 -12.98 -11.81 -2.95
C ASP A 58 -12.74 -13.24 -3.45
N PRO A 59 -13.19 -14.29 -2.73
CA PRO A 59 -12.96 -15.67 -3.12
C PRO A 59 -13.58 -16.04 -4.48
N SER A 60 -14.63 -15.34 -4.93
CA SER A 60 -15.24 -15.56 -6.25
C SER A 60 -14.40 -15.02 -7.41
N THR A 61 -13.47 -14.09 -7.13
CA THR A 61 -12.56 -13.49 -8.13
C THR A 61 -11.10 -13.89 -7.93
N THR A 62 -10.88 -14.84 -7.03
CA THR A 62 -9.58 -15.36 -6.63
C THR A 62 -8.86 -16.05 -7.82
N SER A 63 -7.54 -16.23 -7.70
CA SER A 63 -6.67 -16.86 -8.73
C SER A 63 -6.44 -16.06 -10.01
N ARG A 64 -6.70 -14.75 -9.98
CA ARG A 64 -6.40 -13.80 -11.08
C ARG A 64 -5.16 -12.92 -10.84
N GLY A 65 -4.29 -13.32 -9.92
CA GLY A 65 -3.10 -12.54 -9.55
C GLY A 65 -3.37 -11.29 -8.70
N LEU A 66 -4.62 -11.02 -8.29
CA LEU A 66 -4.99 -9.80 -7.54
C LEU A 66 -4.21 -9.65 -6.22
N GLY A 67 -3.97 -10.74 -5.50
CA GLY A 67 -3.18 -10.73 -4.26
C GLY A 67 -1.74 -10.29 -4.52
N SER A 68 -1.08 -10.92 -5.49
CA SER A 68 0.29 -10.57 -5.89
C SER A 68 0.38 -9.14 -6.43
N ALA A 69 -0.61 -8.67 -7.19
CA ALA A 69 -0.65 -7.29 -7.68
C ALA A 69 -0.74 -6.27 -6.53
N LEU A 70 -1.57 -6.53 -5.51
CA LEU A 70 -1.66 -5.68 -4.33
C LEU A 70 -0.38 -5.70 -3.48
N VAL A 71 0.33 -6.83 -3.43
CA VAL A 71 1.65 -6.92 -2.77
C VAL A 71 2.69 -6.11 -3.55
N ALA A 72 2.74 -6.24 -4.88
CA ALA A 72 3.64 -5.47 -5.72
C ALA A 72 3.40 -3.96 -5.56
N ASP A 73 2.15 -3.51 -5.61
CA ASP A 73 1.80 -2.10 -5.40
C ASP A 73 2.19 -1.61 -3.99
N ALA A 74 2.01 -2.45 -2.96
CA ALA A 74 2.45 -2.12 -1.61
C ALA A 74 3.98 -1.92 -1.53
N ILE A 75 4.75 -2.74 -2.24
CA ILE A 75 6.22 -2.63 -2.33
C ILE A 75 6.63 -1.37 -3.10
N GLU A 76 6.03 -1.11 -4.26
CA GLU A 76 6.32 0.08 -5.07
C GLU A 76 6.06 1.36 -4.29
N HIS A 77 4.93 1.42 -3.60
CA HIS A 77 4.63 2.55 -2.73
C HIS A 77 5.60 2.66 -1.56
N ALA A 78 5.97 1.55 -0.94
CA ALA A 78 6.91 1.59 0.18
C ALA A 78 8.27 2.16 -0.25
N ALA A 79 8.74 1.77 -1.44
CA ALA A 79 9.94 2.32 -2.05
C ALA A 79 9.79 3.83 -2.34
N ALA A 80 8.67 4.25 -2.95
CA ALA A 80 8.39 5.67 -3.23
C ALA A 80 8.31 6.53 -1.94
N SER A 81 7.86 5.92 -0.84
CA SER A 81 7.75 6.53 0.49
C SER A 81 9.01 6.33 1.35
N ARG A 82 10.11 5.82 0.78
CA ARG A 82 11.42 5.64 1.44
C ARG A 82 11.41 4.73 2.67
N PHE A 83 10.49 3.76 2.74
CA PHE A 83 10.60 2.68 3.72
C PHE A 83 11.79 1.77 3.36
N ALA A 84 12.53 1.32 4.36
CA ALA A 84 13.67 0.43 4.21
C ALA A 84 13.24 -1.03 3.95
N ARG A 85 12.08 -1.46 4.48
CA ARG A 85 11.51 -2.79 4.23
C ARG A 85 9.99 -2.80 4.35
N VAL A 86 9.40 -3.82 3.73
CA VAL A 86 7.98 -4.16 3.86
C VAL A 86 7.85 -5.50 4.57
N GLU A 87 6.98 -5.57 5.56
CA GLU A 87 6.61 -6.80 6.24
C GLU A 87 5.17 -7.21 5.88
N LEU A 88 4.94 -8.51 5.79
CA LEU A 88 3.64 -9.15 5.66
C LEU A 88 3.58 -10.30 6.66
N GLN A 89 2.48 -10.40 7.40
CA GLN A 89 2.25 -11.49 8.34
C GLN A 89 1.16 -12.41 7.81
N VAL A 90 1.48 -13.69 7.74
CA VAL A 90 0.57 -14.74 7.27
C VAL A 90 0.43 -15.76 8.39
N ARG A 91 -0.81 -16.21 8.65
CA ARG A 91 -1.04 -17.35 9.57
C ARG A 91 -0.46 -18.60 8.92
N GLU A 92 0.24 -19.43 9.68
CA GLU A 92 0.88 -20.67 9.18
C GLU A 92 -0.12 -21.62 8.49
N THR A 93 -1.38 -21.60 8.91
CA THR A 93 -2.46 -22.40 8.30
C THR A 93 -2.91 -21.88 6.93
N ASN A 94 -2.51 -20.68 6.52
CA ASN A 94 -2.89 -20.07 5.26
C ASN A 94 -1.84 -20.38 4.17
N ILE A 95 -1.78 -21.66 3.79
CA ILE A 95 -0.85 -22.20 2.79
C ILE A 95 -0.91 -21.44 1.46
N ARG A 96 -2.10 -20.95 1.09
CA ARG A 96 -2.29 -20.21 -0.14
C ARG A 96 -1.59 -18.85 -0.11
N ALA A 97 -1.70 -18.11 0.99
CA ALA A 97 -1.05 -16.81 1.14
C ALA A 97 0.47 -16.92 1.31
N MET A 98 0.97 -18.05 1.85
CA MET A 98 2.41 -18.33 1.95
C MET A 98 3.12 -18.51 0.60
N ARG A 99 2.37 -18.70 -0.49
CA ARG A 99 2.91 -18.93 -1.85
C ARG A 99 2.85 -17.71 -2.76
N VAL A 100 2.38 -16.57 -2.24
CA VAL A 100 2.19 -15.32 -2.99
C VAL A 100 3.52 -14.64 -3.26
#